data_AF-A0A3N0ARG5-F1
#
_entry.id   AF-A0A3N0ARG5-F1
#
_cell.length_a   1.000
_cell.length_b   1.000
_cell.length_c   1.000
_cell.angle_alpha   90.00
_cell.angle_beta   90.00
_cell.angle_gamma   90.00
#
_symmetry.space_group_name_H-M   'P 1'
#
loop_
_entity.id
_entity.type
_entity.pdbx_description
1 polymer ?
#
loop_
_entity_poly.entity_id
_entity_poly.type
_entity_poly.pdbx_seq_one_letter_code
_entity_poly.pdbx_strand_id
1 'polypeptide(L)'
;MWHVCNPKSDDDLKQCAELGKSLSRMSQPTVLAVLARSEEPLHGYIIVQRAAASPMFGGKKPDPAGIYRTLKKMEEQGFVTSAWDTPSSGAAKRMFSLTDEGRAALRRWIDSLACYIASIQELREEAADALGIPVPPRPVCGGHE
;
A
#
# COMPACT_ATOMS: atom_id res chain seq x y z
N MET A 1 -0.77 13.53 -19.76
CA MET A 1 -0.22 13.25 -18.41
C MET A 1 -0.55 11.80 -18.02
N TRP A 2 -0.02 10.84 -18.80
CA TRP A 2 -0.17 9.37 -18.66
C TRP A 2 1.11 8.66 -19.18
N HIS A 3 2.25 9.36 -19.26
CA HIS A 3 3.45 8.87 -19.94
C HIS A 3 4.32 7.91 -19.12
N VAL A 4 3.88 7.52 -17.90
CA VAL A 4 4.66 6.69 -16.96
C VAL A 4 4.13 5.25 -16.86
N CYS A 5 3.04 4.87 -17.56
CA CYS A 5 2.60 3.47 -17.64
C CYS A 5 3.30 2.65 -18.75
N ASN A 6 4.36 3.17 -19.39
CA ASN A 6 5.17 2.40 -20.34
C ASN A 6 6.62 2.36 -19.85
N PRO A 7 7.01 1.37 -19.04
CA PRO A 7 8.40 1.21 -18.61
C PRO A 7 9.29 1.10 -19.85
N LYS A 8 10.29 1.98 -19.96
CA LYS A 8 11.15 2.06 -21.15
C LYS A 8 12.44 1.26 -20.99
N SER A 9 12.67 0.72 -19.79
CA SER A 9 13.84 -0.05 -19.44
C SER A 9 13.49 -1.20 -18.50
N ASP A 10 14.37 -2.21 -18.47
CA ASP A 10 14.28 -3.34 -17.54
C ASP A 10 14.35 -2.90 -16.07
N ASP A 11 14.97 -1.75 -15.79
CA ASP A 11 15.03 -1.19 -14.45
C ASP A 11 13.73 -0.48 -14.06
N ASP A 12 13.03 0.18 -14.99
CA ASP A 12 11.66 0.68 -14.77
C ASP A 12 10.72 -0.51 -14.51
N LEU A 13 10.89 -1.58 -15.28
CA LEU A 13 10.12 -2.81 -15.13
C LEU A 13 10.41 -3.50 -13.79
N LYS A 14 11.66 -3.53 -13.33
CA LYS A 14 12.03 -4.05 -12.00
C LYS A 14 11.48 -3.17 -10.88
N GLN A 15 11.57 -1.86 -11.00
CA GLN A 15 11.04 -0.93 -10.00
C GLN A 15 9.51 -1.03 -9.91
N CYS A 16 8.81 -1.21 -11.03
CA CYS A 16 7.38 -1.53 -11.07
C CYS A 16 7.08 -2.96 -10.60
N ALA A 17 7.93 -3.96 -10.89
CA ALA A 17 7.72 -5.35 -10.51
C ALA A 17 8.04 -5.66 -9.04
N GLU A 18 8.91 -4.88 -8.41
CA GLU A 18 9.21 -4.96 -6.97
C GLU A 18 7.98 -4.62 -6.12
N LEU A 19 7.09 -3.78 -6.65
CA LEU A 19 5.86 -3.30 -6.01
C LEU A 19 4.68 -4.31 -6.09
N GLY A 20 4.71 -5.30 -6.98
CA GLY A 20 3.45 -6.00 -7.38
C GLY A 20 3.32 -7.50 -7.13
N LYS A 21 4.39 -8.23 -6.80
CA LYS A 21 4.37 -9.71 -6.92
C LYS A 21 3.51 -10.49 -5.90
N SER A 22 2.66 -9.83 -5.11
CA SER A 22 1.55 -10.47 -4.39
C SER A 22 0.64 -9.40 -3.78
N LEU A 23 -0.69 -9.61 -3.82
CA LEU A 23 -1.66 -8.86 -3.00
C LEU A 23 -1.26 -8.80 -1.51
N SER A 24 -0.43 -9.74 -1.03
CA SER A 24 0.19 -9.71 0.30
C SER A 24 1.16 -8.54 0.56
N ARG A 25 1.54 -7.73 -0.45
CA ARG A 25 2.42 -6.55 -0.32
C ARG A 25 1.71 -5.20 -0.25
N MET A 26 0.38 -5.19 -0.19
CA MET A 26 -0.40 -3.94 -0.02
C MET A 26 -0.18 -3.26 1.34
N SER A 27 0.61 -3.86 2.22
CA SER A 27 1.01 -3.29 3.51
C SER A 27 1.74 -1.95 3.39
N GLN A 28 2.70 -1.81 2.46
CA GLN A 28 3.45 -0.55 2.32
C GLN A 28 2.54 0.61 1.87
N PRO A 29 1.79 0.54 0.74
CA PRO A 29 0.90 1.63 0.34
C PRO A 29 -0.22 1.87 1.36
N THR A 30 -0.68 0.84 2.06
CA THR A 30 -1.66 1.01 3.16
C THR A 30 -1.07 1.81 4.32
N VAL A 31 0.13 1.46 4.79
CA VAL A 31 0.79 2.18 5.89
C VAL A 31 1.12 3.62 5.50
N LEU A 32 1.63 3.83 4.27
CA LEU A 32 1.86 5.16 3.73
C LEU A 32 0.57 6.00 3.72
N ALA A 33 -0.55 5.43 3.26
CA ALA A 33 -1.84 6.11 3.24
C ALA A 33 -2.37 6.44 4.65
N VAL A 34 -2.17 5.55 5.63
CA VAL A 34 -2.54 5.79 7.03
C VAL A 34 -1.76 6.96 7.61
N LEU A 35 -0.44 6.99 7.39
CA LEU A 35 0.43 8.05 7.88
C LEU A 35 0.19 9.38 7.15
N ALA A 36 -0.07 9.35 5.84
CA ALA A 36 -0.33 10.55 5.04
C ALA A 36 -1.59 11.32 5.47
N ARG A 37 -2.54 10.65 6.13
CA ARG A 37 -3.77 11.25 6.68
C ARG A 37 -3.60 11.84 8.09
N SER A 38 -2.39 11.75 8.66
CA SER A 38 -2.09 12.30 9.98
C SER A 38 -1.17 13.50 9.84
N GLU A 39 -1.50 14.59 10.52
CA GLU A 39 -0.61 15.76 10.65
C GLU A 39 0.46 15.52 11.72
N GLU A 40 0.12 14.75 12.76
CA GLU A 40 0.99 14.40 13.87
C GLU A 40 1.58 12.98 13.77
N PRO A 41 2.72 12.69 14.41
CA PRO A 41 3.29 11.34 14.49
C PRO A 41 2.28 10.32 15.05
N LEU A 42 2.22 9.13 14.47
CA LEU A 42 1.33 8.05 14.92
C LEU A 42 2.08 6.98 15.70
N HIS A 43 1.46 6.53 16.79
CA HIS A 43 1.94 5.34 17.49
C HIS A 43 1.82 4.11 16.60
N GLY A 44 2.86 3.26 16.59
CA GLY A 44 2.91 2.04 15.76
C GLY A 44 1.66 1.16 15.88
N TYR A 45 1.11 0.98 17.09
CA TYR A 45 -0.11 0.20 17.28
C TYR A 45 -1.35 0.81 16.59
N ILE A 46 -1.48 2.14 16.59
CA ILE A 46 -2.58 2.84 15.91
C ILE A 46 -2.46 2.66 14.40
N ILE A 47 -1.23 2.64 13.86
CA ILE A 47 -0.97 2.34 12.46
C ILE A 47 -1.45 0.92 12.13
N VAL A 48 -1.12 -0.08 12.95
CA VAL A 48 -1.61 -1.46 12.76
C VAL A 48 -3.14 -1.51 12.76
N GLN A 49 -3.79 -0.87 13.74
CA GLN A 49 -5.25 -0.85 13.82
C GLN A 49 -5.90 -0.20 12.59
N ARG A 50 -5.41 0.97 12.16
CA ARG A 50 -5.94 1.67 10.98
C ARG A 50 -5.65 0.92 9.69
N ALA A 51 -4.47 0.33 9.56
CA ALA A 51 -4.13 -0.52 8.42
C ALA A 51 -5.05 -1.74 8.35
N ALA A 52 -5.41 -2.34 9.49
CA ALA A 52 -6.31 -3.48 9.54
C ALA A 52 -7.74 -3.18 9.06
N ALA A 53 -8.16 -1.92 9.05
CA ALA A 53 -9.44 -1.49 8.49
C ALA A 53 -9.40 -1.27 6.97
N SER A 54 -8.23 -1.41 6.33
CA SER A 54 -8.08 -1.24 4.89
C SER A 54 -8.86 -2.30 4.10
N PRO A 55 -9.59 -1.91 3.04
CA PRO A 55 -10.26 -2.84 2.13
C PRO A 55 -9.33 -3.91 1.55
N MET A 56 -8.03 -3.61 1.45
CA MET A 56 -7.02 -4.50 0.87
C MET A 56 -6.82 -5.79 1.67
N PHE A 57 -7.23 -5.84 2.93
CA PHE A 57 -7.13 -7.07 3.73
C PHE A 57 -8.40 -7.92 3.70
N GLY A 58 -9.43 -7.54 2.92
CA GLY A 58 -10.57 -8.40 2.59
C GLY A 58 -11.30 -8.97 3.82
N GLY A 59 -11.40 -8.16 4.90
CA GLY A 59 -12.01 -8.57 6.17
C GLY A 59 -11.12 -9.42 7.08
N LYS A 60 -9.94 -9.85 6.65
CA LYS A 60 -8.93 -10.48 7.51
C LYS A 60 -8.03 -9.40 8.09
N LYS A 61 -7.73 -9.44 9.40
CA LYS A 61 -6.78 -8.49 9.97
C LYS A 61 -5.36 -8.85 9.50
N PRO A 62 -4.53 -7.89 9.04
CA PRO A 62 -3.12 -8.13 8.77
C PRO A 62 -2.41 -8.63 10.03
N ASP A 63 -1.40 -9.48 9.85
CA ASP A 63 -0.45 -9.83 10.90
C ASP A 63 0.21 -8.54 11.43
N PRO A 64 0.02 -8.17 12.71
CA PRO A 64 0.67 -7.01 13.31
C PRO A 64 2.19 -7.05 13.12
N ALA A 65 2.81 -8.23 13.23
CA ALA A 65 4.25 -8.37 13.05
C ALA A 65 4.66 -8.05 11.59
N GLY A 66 3.81 -8.34 10.62
CA GLY A 66 3.98 -7.95 9.22
C GLY A 66 3.96 -6.44 9.02
N ILE A 67 3.08 -5.72 9.69
CA ILE A 67 3.04 -4.25 9.64
C ILE A 67 4.29 -3.66 10.30
N TYR A 68 4.73 -4.17 11.45
CA TYR A 68 5.97 -3.70 12.08
C TYR A 68 7.22 -3.99 11.23
N ARG A 69 7.30 -5.16 10.58
CA ARG A 69 8.36 -5.45 9.60
C ARG A 69 8.33 -4.46 8.42
N THR A 70 7.13 -4.09 7.97
CA THR A 70 6.95 -3.11 6.89
C THR A 70 7.40 -1.72 7.33
N LEU A 71 7.02 -1.26 8.52
CA LEU A 71 7.48 0.01 9.11
C LEU A 71 9.01 0.06 9.22
N LYS A 72 9.64 -1.02 9.69
CA LYS A 72 11.11 -1.11 9.77
C LYS A 72 11.75 -0.94 8.38
N LYS A 73 11.25 -1.64 7.37
CA LYS A 73 11.77 -1.50 5.99
C LYS A 73 11.54 -0.10 5.43
N MET A 74 10.38 0.50 5.70
CA MET A 74 10.08 1.86 5.25
C MET A 74 10.99 2.90 5.92
N GLU A 75 11.38 2.67 7.17
CA GLU A 75 12.37 3.49 7.86
C GLU A 75 13.76 3.34 7.24
N GLU A 76 14.20 2.10 6.97
CA GLU A 76 15.45 1.82 6.24
C GLU A 76 15.47 2.44 4.83
N GLN A 77 14.32 2.55 4.18
CA GLN A 77 14.13 3.19 2.88
C GLN A 77 13.98 4.72 2.95
N GLY A 78 13.93 5.31 4.14
CA GLY A 78 13.74 6.75 4.33
C GLY A 78 12.32 7.26 4.05
N PHE A 79 11.33 6.37 3.93
CA PHE A 79 9.93 6.75 3.69
C PHE A 79 9.21 7.18 4.98
N VAL A 80 9.71 6.74 6.13
CA VAL A 80 9.20 7.14 7.44
C VAL A 80 10.37 7.41 8.38
N THR A 81 10.14 8.26 9.37
CA THR A 81 11.01 8.40 10.53
C THR A 81 10.30 7.84 11.76
N SER A 82 11.07 7.49 12.79
CA SER A 82 10.50 7.15 14.09
C SER A 82 11.22 7.82 15.24
N ALA A 83 10.47 8.06 16.31
CA ALA A 83 10.98 8.58 17.57
C ALA A 83 10.37 7.79 18.74
N TRP A 84 11.13 7.63 19.81
CA TRP A 84 10.61 7.10 21.07
C TRP A 84 9.96 8.23 21.86
N ASP A 85 8.68 8.09 22.16
CA ASP A 85 7.97 8.87 23.16
C ASP A 85 8.12 8.15 24.52
N THR A 86 8.89 8.74 25.42
CA THR A 86 9.16 8.23 26.76
C THR A 86 8.48 9.13 27.80
N PRO A 87 7.18 8.93 28.06
CA PRO A 87 6.45 9.72 29.05
C PRO A 87 7.01 9.47 30.46
N SER A 88 6.82 10.43 31.36
CA SER A 88 7.22 10.36 32.78
C SER A 88 6.58 9.20 33.55
N SER A 89 5.51 8.62 33.02
CA SER A 89 4.89 7.38 33.49
C SER A 89 4.36 6.55 32.32
N GLY A 90 4.60 5.23 32.34
CA GLY A 90 4.10 4.29 31.33
C GLY A 90 5.20 3.73 30.42
N ALA A 91 4.83 2.81 29.53
CA ALA A 91 5.77 2.21 28.59
C ALA A 91 6.15 3.18 27.46
N ALA A 92 7.42 3.18 27.08
CA ALA A 92 7.91 3.91 25.92
C ALA A 92 7.18 3.47 24.64
N LYS A 93 6.79 4.43 23.82
CA LYS A 93 6.02 4.21 22.59
C LYS A 93 6.83 4.66 21.39
N ARG A 94 6.81 3.86 20.33
CA ARG A 94 7.45 4.24 19.07
C ARG A 94 6.44 4.97 18.19
N MET A 95 6.74 6.23 17.91
CA MET A 95 5.96 7.14 17.09
C MET A 95 6.57 7.18 15.69
N PHE A 96 5.74 7.24 14.65
CA PHE A 96 6.19 7.26 13.25
C PHE A 96 5.60 8.46 12.52
N SER A 97 6.43 9.07 11.68
CA SER A 97 6.04 10.19 10.82
C SER A 97 6.37 9.88 9.36
N LEU A 98 5.55 10.40 8.45
CA LEU A 98 5.80 10.29 7.03
C LEU A 98 6.81 11.34 6.57
N THR A 99 7.79 10.94 5.76
CA THR A 99 8.75 11.88 5.13
C THR A 99 8.25 12.37 3.77
N ASP A 100 8.94 13.34 3.19
CA ASP A 100 8.65 13.81 1.83
C ASP A 100 8.93 12.71 0.79
N GLU A 101 9.98 11.91 0.99
CA GLU A 101 10.27 10.73 0.19
C GLU A 101 9.16 9.68 0.30
N GLY A 102 8.58 9.52 1.49
CA GLY A 102 7.41 8.68 1.73
C GLY A 102 6.16 9.18 1.01
N ARG A 103 5.93 10.49 0.97
CA ARG A 103 4.84 11.10 0.18
C ARG A 103 5.05 10.87 -1.32
N ALA A 104 6.28 11.05 -1.82
CA ALA A 104 6.62 10.76 -3.20
C ALA A 104 6.45 9.27 -3.53
N ALA A 105 6.81 8.37 -2.61
CA ALA A 105 6.57 6.94 -2.74
C ALA A 105 5.07 6.62 -2.83
N LEU A 106 4.24 7.24 -2.00
CA LEU A 106 2.78 7.08 -2.06
C LEU A 106 2.22 7.55 -3.41
N ARG A 107 2.76 8.64 -3.98
CA ARG A 107 2.37 9.08 -5.34
C ARG A 107 2.72 8.04 -6.40
N ARG A 108 3.93 7.48 -6.37
CA ARG A 108 4.32 6.38 -7.28
C ARG A 108 3.43 5.16 -7.12
N TRP A 109 2.98 4.87 -5.90
CA TRP A 109 2.01 3.81 -5.64
C TRP A 109 0.66 4.09 -6.29
N ILE A 110 0.15 5.32 -6.26
CA ILE A 110 -1.10 5.69 -6.94
C ILE A 110 -0.99 5.38 -8.43
N ASP A 111 0.10 5.80 -9.07
CA ASP A 111 0.33 5.57 -10.50
C ASP A 111 0.47 4.06 -10.81
N SER A 112 1.25 3.34 -9.99
CA SER A 112 1.46 1.89 -10.13
C SER A 112 0.16 1.11 -9.98
N LEU A 113 -0.70 1.48 -9.02
CA LEU A 113 -2.01 0.87 -8.82
C LEU A 113 -2.94 1.13 -10.01
N ALA A 114 -2.89 2.33 -10.61
CA ALA A 114 -3.66 2.62 -11.82
C ALA A 114 -3.22 1.73 -12.99
N CYS A 115 -1.92 1.58 -13.23
CA CYS A 115 -1.44 0.69 -14.28
C CYS A 115 -1.81 -0.78 -13.98
N TYR A 116 -1.71 -1.25 -12.72
CA TYR A 116 -2.15 -2.61 -12.36
C TYR A 116 -3.63 -2.83 -12.57
N ILE A 117 -4.49 -1.86 -12.23
CA ILE A 117 -5.92 -1.96 -12.49
C ILE A 117 -6.15 -2.17 -13.98
N ALA A 118 -5.51 -1.37 -14.84
CA ALA A 118 -5.64 -1.51 -16.30
C ALA A 118 -5.20 -2.89 -16.79
N SER A 119 -3.98 -3.34 -16.45
CA SER A 119 -3.48 -4.64 -16.90
C SER A 119 -4.30 -5.83 -16.38
N ILE A 120 -4.83 -5.74 -15.15
CA ILE A 120 -5.71 -6.77 -14.60
C ILE A 120 -7.05 -6.77 -15.34
N GLN A 121 -7.57 -5.61 -15.75
CA GLN A 121 -8.79 -5.54 -16.56
C GLN A 121 -8.58 -6.13 -17.95
N GLU A 122 -7.49 -5.79 -18.62
CA GLU A 122 -7.14 -6.35 -19.94
C GLU A 122 -7.06 -7.88 -19.88
N LEU A 123 -6.34 -8.43 -18.89
CA LEU A 123 -6.25 -9.88 -18.69
C LEU A 123 -7.62 -10.53 -18.41
N ARG A 124 -8.48 -9.84 -17.65
CA ARG A 124 -9.84 -10.31 -17.33
C ARG A 124 -10.73 -10.33 -18.57
N GLU A 125 -10.61 -9.36 -19.46
CA GLU A 125 -11.34 -9.30 -20.73
C GLU A 125 -10.86 -10.39 -21.68
N GLU A 126 -9.55 -10.54 -21.86
CA GLU A 126 -8.93 -11.57 -22.69
C GLU A 126 -9.34 -12.98 -22.22
N ALA A 127 -9.30 -13.24 -20.91
CA ALA A 127 -9.68 -14.54 -20.36
C ALA A 127 -11.18 -14.86 -20.55
N ALA A 128 -12.05 -13.85 -20.53
CA ALA A 128 -13.48 -14.03 -20.77
C ALA A 128 -13.76 -14.31 -22.26
N ASP A 129 -13.11 -13.56 -23.15
CA ASP A 129 -13.18 -13.75 -24.60
C ASP A 129 -12.69 -15.14 -25.02
N ALA A 130 -11.56 -15.59 -24.46
CA ALA A 130 -11.01 -16.93 -24.71
C ALA A 130 -11.96 -18.08 -24.33
N LEU A 131 -12.89 -17.84 -23.41
CA LEU A 131 -13.94 -18.79 -23.00
C LEU A 131 -15.29 -18.53 -23.69
N GLY A 132 -15.41 -17.48 -24.51
CA GLY A 132 -16.66 -17.08 -25.15
C GLY A 132 -17.74 -16.66 -24.16
N ILE A 133 -17.36 -16.18 -22.98
CA ILE A 133 -18.30 -15.72 -21.94
C ILE A 133 -18.26 -14.19 -21.80
N PRO A 134 -19.37 -13.54 -21.42
CA PRO A 134 -19.32 -12.13 -21.08
C PRO A 134 -18.46 -11.91 -19.85
N VAL A 135 -17.75 -10.78 -19.82
CA VAL A 135 -16.96 -10.36 -18.65
C VAL A 135 -17.91 -10.18 -17.45
N PRO A 136 -17.79 -10.97 -16.37
CA PRO A 136 -18.69 -10.87 -15.21
C PRO A 136 -18.60 -9.48 -14.59
N PRO A 137 -19.68 -8.80 -14.14
CA PRO A 137 -19.60 -7.44 -13.61
C PRO A 137 -18.66 -7.33 -12.39
N ARG A 138 -18.18 -6.12 -12.09
CA ARG A 138 -17.32 -5.88 -10.91
C ARG A 138 -18.11 -6.25 -9.64
N PRO A 139 -17.60 -7.15 -8.77
CA PRO A 139 -18.29 -7.48 -7.54
C PRO A 139 -18.33 -6.27 -6.61
N VAL A 140 -19.47 -6.06 -5.95
CA VAL A 140 -19.63 -5.04 -4.90
C VAL A 140 -19.09 -5.62 -3.60
N CYS A 141 -17.88 -5.22 -3.22
CA CYS A 141 -17.26 -5.66 -1.98
C CYS A 141 -17.47 -4.61 -0.89
N GLY A 142 -18.27 -4.93 0.14
CA GLY A 142 -18.21 -4.26 1.44
C GLY A 142 -18.85 -2.88 1.58
N GLY A 143 -20.09 -2.69 1.11
CA GLY A 143 -20.99 -1.65 1.64
C GLY A 143 -20.61 -0.19 1.39
N HIS A 144 -19.74 0.09 0.42
CA HIS A 144 -19.55 1.44 -0.09
C HIS A 144 -20.27 1.55 -1.43
N GLU A 145 -21.33 2.37 -1.46
CA GLU A 145 -21.98 2.88 -2.68
C GLU A 145 -21.02 3.73 -3.51
#